data_AF-A0A520JTE1-F1
#
_entry.id   AF-A0A520JTE1-F1
#
_cell.length_a   1.000
_cell.length_b   1.000
_cell.length_c   1.000
_cell.angle_alpha   90.00
_cell.angle_beta   90.00
_cell.angle_gamma   90.00
#
_symmetry.space_group_name_H-M   'P 1'
#
loop_
_entity.id
_entity.type
_entity.pdbx_description
1 polymer ?
#
loop_
_entity_poly.entity_id
_entity_poly.type
_entity_poly.pdbx_seq_one_letter_code
_entity_poly.pdbx_strand_id
1 'polypeptide(L)'
;MTRPESITIVRHMSVEELTKRIKSTEKNVKILQRLYLIKFRYEGLSVEKAAKRVEISKPVAYIWQNRWNEAGYDGLKPKFAGGKPSKLSIQQK
;
A
#
# COMPACT_ATOMS: atom_id res chain seq x y z
N MET A 1 -10.24 12.16 -23.96
CA MET A 1 -8.92 11.50 -23.94
C MET A 1 -8.58 11.14 -22.50
N THR A 2 -8.79 9.89 -22.09
CA THR A 2 -8.47 9.44 -20.74
C THR A 2 -6.96 9.25 -20.69
N ARG A 3 -6.25 10.18 -20.04
CA ARG A 3 -4.81 10.02 -19.78
C ARG A 3 -4.62 8.64 -19.15
N PRO A 4 -3.76 7.76 -19.68
CA PRO A 4 -3.39 6.57 -18.95
C PRO A 4 -2.59 7.07 -17.75
N GLU A 5 -3.28 7.33 -16.63
CA GLU A 5 -2.65 7.62 -15.34
C GLU A 5 -2.05 6.31 -14.82
N SER A 6 -1.02 5.86 -15.54
CA SER A 6 -0.33 4.60 -15.36
C SER A 6 0.91 4.88 -14.54
N ILE A 7 0.74 5.14 -13.23
CA ILE A 7 1.88 5.03 -12.34
C ILE A 7 2.40 3.61 -12.45
N THR A 8 3.64 3.46 -12.91
CA THR A 8 4.31 2.17 -13.01
C THR A 8 4.43 1.56 -11.62
N ILE A 9 4.14 0.27 -11.51
CA ILE A 9 4.30 -0.45 -10.25
C ILE A 9 5.66 -1.12 -10.20
N VAL A 10 6.42 -0.85 -9.14
CA VAL A 10 7.70 -1.51 -8.90
C VAL A 10 7.44 -2.93 -8.42
N ARG A 11 8.04 -3.90 -9.10
CA ARG A 11 7.92 -5.32 -8.75
C ARG A 11 8.96 -5.69 -7.69
N HIS A 12 8.67 -5.41 -6.42
CA HIS A 12 9.54 -5.76 -5.28
C HIS A 12 9.57 -7.26 -4.94
N MET A 13 8.59 -8.03 -5.42
CA MET A 13 8.50 -9.48 -5.24
C MET A 13 7.62 -10.09 -6.33
N SER A 14 7.74 -11.40 -6.54
CA SER A 14 6.90 -12.17 -7.45
C SER A 14 5.43 -12.23 -6.99
N VAL A 15 4.50 -12.45 -7.92
CA VAL A 15 3.06 -12.60 -7.63
C VAL A 15 2.80 -13.78 -6.68
N GLU A 16 3.59 -14.82 -6.79
CA GLU A 16 3.56 -16.02 -5.95
C GLU A 16 3.91 -15.69 -4.49
N GLU A 17 5.02 -14.98 -4.28
CA GLU A 17 5.44 -14.51 -2.95
C GLU A 17 4.42 -13.55 -2.34
N LEU A 18 3.86 -12.64 -3.15
CA LEU A 18 2.77 -11.76 -2.73
C LEU A 18 1.56 -12.58 -2.27
N THR A 19 1.19 -13.63 -3.01
CA THR A 19 0.06 -14.51 -2.68
C THR A 19 0.30 -15.32 -1.42
N LYS A 20 1.53 -15.86 -1.22
CA LYS A 20 1.91 -16.51 0.03
C LYS A 20 1.79 -15.53 1.20
N ARG A 21 2.27 -14.29 1.03
CA ARG A 21 2.16 -13.24 2.05
C ARG A 21 0.71 -12.92 2.40
N ILE A 22 -0.17 -12.82 1.40
CA ILE A 22 -1.62 -12.65 1.61
C ILE A 22 -2.15 -13.80 2.46
N LYS A 23 -1.84 -15.05 2.10
CA LYS A 23 -2.26 -16.24 2.86
C LYS A 23 -1.71 -16.27 4.29
N SER A 24 -0.48 -15.80 4.53
CA SER A 24 0.12 -15.79 5.87
C SER A 24 -0.29 -14.59 6.73
N THR A 25 -0.83 -13.53 6.13
CA THR A 25 -1.18 -12.26 6.81
C THR A 25 -2.68 -12.22 7.12
N GLU A 26 -3.26 -13.30 7.64
CA GLU A 26 -4.69 -13.38 7.95
C GLU A 26 -5.12 -12.45 9.09
N LYS A 27 -4.21 -12.15 10.03
CA LYS A 27 -4.54 -11.39 11.25
C LYS A 27 -4.70 -9.88 11.03
N ASN A 28 -4.35 -9.32 9.86
CA ASN A 28 -4.40 -7.87 9.64
C ASN A 28 -5.15 -7.52 8.35
N VAL A 29 -6.48 -7.38 8.47
CA VAL A 29 -7.41 -7.05 7.38
C VAL A 29 -6.96 -5.80 6.60
N LYS A 30 -6.38 -4.81 7.28
CA LYS A 30 -5.88 -3.59 6.64
C LYS A 30 -4.67 -3.85 5.73
N ILE A 31 -3.79 -4.77 6.10
CA ILE A 31 -2.63 -5.15 5.26
C ILE A 31 -3.10 -6.05 4.11
N LEU A 32 -4.03 -6.97 4.36
CA LEU A 32 -4.62 -7.81 3.31
C LEU A 32 -5.20 -6.98 2.17
N GLN A 33 -6.05 -6.01 2.49
CA GLN A 33 -6.68 -5.14 1.48
C GLN A 33 -5.64 -4.37 0.66
N ARG A 34 -4.55 -3.92 1.29
CA ARG A 34 -3.41 -3.28 0.62
C ARG A 34 -2.67 -4.23 -0.31
N LEU A 35 -2.43 -5.47 0.11
CA LEU A 35 -1.77 -6.49 -0.72
C LEU A 35 -2.63 -6.88 -1.92
N TYR A 36 -3.95 -6.98 -1.77
CA TYR A 36 -4.86 -7.21 -2.88
C TYR A 36 -4.80 -6.10 -3.92
N LEU A 37 -4.69 -4.83 -3.50
CA LEU A 37 -4.49 -3.73 -4.43
C LEU A 37 -3.22 -3.94 -5.28
N ILE A 38 -2.10 -4.28 -4.65
CA ILE A 38 -0.82 -4.55 -5.35
C ILE A 38 -0.95 -5.74 -6.28
N LYS A 39 -1.65 -6.80 -5.86
CA LYS A 39 -1.93 -7.97 -6.69
C LYS A 39 -2.66 -7.56 -7.98
N PHE A 40 -3.74 -6.79 -7.87
CA PHE A 40 -4.48 -6.30 -9.04
C PHE A 40 -3.62 -5.40 -9.93
N ARG A 41 -2.72 -4.60 -9.36
CA ARG A 41 -1.76 -3.81 -10.15
C ARG A 41 -0.75 -4.69 -10.89
N TYR A 42 -0.29 -5.79 -10.29
CA TYR A 42 0.58 -6.77 -10.95
C TYR A 42 -0.12 -7.53 -12.09
N GLU A 43 -1.42 -7.78 -11.95
CA GLU A 43 -2.28 -8.34 -12.99
C GLU A 43 -2.55 -7.36 -14.15
N GLY A 44 -2.05 -6.12 -14.06
CA GLY A 44 -2.16 -5.11 -15.11
C GLY A 44 -3.40 -4.22 -15.03
N LEU A 45 -4.23 -4.34 -13.99
CA LEU A 45 -5.40 -3.47 -13.82
C LEU A 45 -4.95 -2.06 -13.45
N SER A 46 -5.52 -1.01 -14.07
CA SER A 46 -5.32 0.40 -13.69
C SER A 46 -5.59 0.67 -12.22
N VAL A 47 -4.97 1.70 -11.64
CA VAL A 47 -5.13 2.10 -10.23
C VAL A 47 -6.60 2.25 -9.84
N GLU A 48 -7.41 2.84 -10.72
CA GLU A 48 -8.85 3.04 -10.50
C GLU A 48 -9.63 1.72 -10.45
N LYS A 49 -9.33 0.78 -11.36
CA LYS A 49 -9.97 -0.53 -11.39
C LYS A 49 -9.58 -1.35 -10.17
N ALA A 50 -8.29 -1.31 -9.80
CA ALA A 50 -7.79 -1.96 -8.60
C ALA A 50 -8.44 -1.35 -7.34
N ALA A 51 -8.55 -0.03 -7.25
CA ALA A 51 -9.20 0.67 -6.14
C ALA A 51 -10.68 0.27 -5.99
N LYS A 52 -11.42 0.18 -7.09
CA LYS A 52 -12.81 -0.31 -7.09
C LYS A 52 -12.92 -1.75 -6.60
N ARG A 53 -11.99 -2.63 -6.98
CA ARG A 53 -11.98 -4.05 -6.56
C ARG A 53 -11.73 -4.23 -5.07
N VAL A 54 -10.95 -3.35 -4.44
CA VAL A 54 -10.73 -3.35 -2.99
C VAL A 54 -11.60 -2.33 -2.25
N GLU A 55 -12.62 -1.76 -2.91
CA GLU A 55 -13.59 -0.83 -2.33
C GLU A 55 -12.97 0.39 -1.64
N ILE A 56 -11.90 0.96 -2.20
CA ILE A 56 -11.28 2.20 -1.72
C ILE A 56 -11.36 3.32 -2.73
N SER A 57 -11.21 4.55 -2.26
CA SER A 57 -11.10 5.71 -3.13
C SER A 57 -9.79 5.70 -3.93
N LYS A 58 -9.87 6.16 -5.18
CA LYS A 58 -8.72 6.37 -6.08
C LYS A 58 -7.48 6.99 -5.37
N PRO A 59 -7.57 8.13 -4.66
CA PRO A 59 -6.39 8.73 -4.01
C PRO A 59 -5.71 7.82 -2.97
N VAL A 60 -6.48 6.98 -2.27
CA VAL A 60 -5.93 6.02 -1.29
C VAL A 60 -5.11 4.95 -2.01
N ALA A 61 -5.59 4.46 -3.16
CA ALA A 61 -4.87 3.50 -3.98
C ALA A 61 -3.54 4.06 -4.49
N TYR A 62 -3.53 5.33 -4.91
CA TYR A 62 -2.30 6.03 -5.30
C TYR A 62 -1.28 6.08 -4.16
N ILE A 63 -1.72 6.45 -2.95
CA ILE A 63 -0.85 6.49 -1.77
C ILE A 63 -0.26 5.10 -1.47
N TRP A 64 -1.08 4.05 -1.52
CA TRP A 64 -0.62 2.69 -1.25
C TRP A 64 0.38 2.21 -2.30
N GLN A 65 0.13 2.48 -3.58
CA GLN A 65 1.07 2.14 -4.64
C GLN A 65 2.37 2.91 -4.50
N ASN A 66 2.34 4.20 -4.15
CA ASN A 66 3.56 4.97 -3.94
C ASN A 66 4.39 4.39 -2.79
N ARG A 67 3.76 4.10 -1.65
CA ARG A 67 4.45 3.48 -0.51
C ARG A 67 5.01 2.11 -0.83
N TRP A 68 4.29 1.32 -1.64
CA TRP A 68 4.81 0.07 -2.16
C TRP A 68 6.03 0.31 -3.06
N ASN A 69 5.96 1.27 -3.98
CA ASN A 69 7.09 1.60 -4.86
C ASN A 69 8.31 2.05 -4.05
N GLU A 70 8.12 2.81 -2.97
CA GLU A 70 9.19 3.33 -2.11
C GLU A 70 9.82 2.27 -1.18
N ALA A 71 9.01 1.42 -0.54
CA ALA A 71 9.46 0.55 0.56
C ALA A 71 8.91 -0.89 0.51
N GLY A 72 8.29 -1.29 -0.60
CA GLY A 72 7.71 -2.61 -0.80
C GLY A 72 6.69 -2.98 0.27
N TYR A 73 6.81 -4.19 0.81
CA TYR A 73 5.92 -4.73 1.84
C TYR A 73 5.88 -3.88 3.11
N ASP A 74 7.02 -3.30 3.51
CA ASP A 74 7.09 -2.48 4.73
C ASP A 74 6.27 -1.19 4.59
N GLY A 75 6.25 -0.61 3.38
CA GLY A 75 5.42 0.54 3.05
C GLY A 75 3.91 0.32 3.18
N LEU A 76 3.46 -0.95 3.07
CA LEU A 76 2.04 -1.31 3.25
C LEU A 76 1.66 -1.54 4.71
N LYS A 77 2.61 -1.68 5.62
CA LYS A 77 2.27 -1.81 7.04
C LYS A 77 1.61 -0.51 7.49
N PRO A 78 0.53 -0.56 8.30
CA PRO A 78 0.01 0.64 8.93
C PRO A 78 1.11 1.19 9.83
N LYS A 79 1.68 2.34 9.43
CA LYS A 79 2.48 3.15 10.34
C LYS A 79 1.52 3.62 11.42
N PHE A 80 1.52 2.94 12.55
CA PHE A 80 1.02 3.52 13.79
C PHE A 80 2.01 4.64 14.11
N ALA A 81 1.80 5.81 13.52
CA ALA A 81 2.45 7.01 13.99
C ALA A 81 1.97 7.16 15.44
N GLY A 82 2.82 6.74 16.38
CA GLY A 82 2.57 6.82 17.81
C GLY A 82 2.49 8.28 18.20
N GLY A 83 1.29 8.85 18.07
CA GLY A 83 0.96 10.21 18.49
C GLY A 83 1.79 11.31 17.82
N LYS A 84 1.38 12.55 18.12
CA LYS A 84 2.23 13.72 17.95
C LYS A 84 3.41 13.55 18.92
N PRO A 85 4.68 13.60 18.48
CA PRO A 85 5.80 13.62 19.42
C PRO A 85 5.55 14.76 20.40
N SER A 86 5.56 14.45 21.69
CA SER A 86 5.33 15.45 22.74
C SER A 86 6.34 16.59 22.56
N LYS A 87 5.87 17.83 22.52
CA LYS A 87 6.70 19.04 22.35
C LYS A 87 7.51 19.37 23.61
N LEU A 88 7.96 18.38 24.36
CA LEU A 88 8.94 18.62 25.41
C LEU A 88 10.31 18.60 24.75
N SER A 89 10.70 19.79 24.30
CA SER A 89 12.09 20.10 24.03
C SER A 89 12.90 19.61 25.23
N ILE A 90 13.89 18.77 24.97
CA ILE A 90 14.91 18.33 25.92
C ILE A 90 15.79 19.55 26.21
N GLN A 91 15.22 20.56 26.87
CA GLN A 91 15.93 21.76 27.28
C GLN A 91 15.16 22.40 28.44
N GLN A 92 15.33 21.83 29.63
CA GLN A 92 15.92 22.52 30.79
C GLN A 92 15.66 21.74 32.07
N LYS A 93 16.78 21.25 32.61
CA LYS A 93 17.15 21.06 34.03
C LYS A 93 16.56 19.87 34.80
#